data_AF-X1V1F3-F1
#
_entry.id   AF-X1V1F3-F1
#
_cell.length_a   1.000
_cell.length_b   1.000
_cell.length_c   1.000
_cell.angle_alpha   90.00
_cell.angle_beta   90.00
_cell.angle_gamma   90.00
#
_symmetry.space_group_name_H-M   'P 1'
#
loop_
_entity.id
_entity.type
_entity.pdbx_description
1 polymer ?
#
loop_
_entity_poly.entity_id
_entity_poly.type
_entity_poly.pdbx_seq_one_letter_code
_entity_poly.pdbx_strand_id
1 'polypeptide(L)' 'MDQLFHNYDVVIIGGGLTGLRAALETSKKGYTTAILSKVHPLRSHSVAAQGGMNAALGNAEDAKNDNWGDHAF' A
#
# COMPACT_ATOMS: atom_id res chain seq x y z
N MET A 1 26.71 -19.52 16.27
CA MET A 1 25.49 -18.70 16.21
C MET A 1 24.54 -19.48 15.35
N ASP A 2 23.51 -20.08 15.94
CA ASP A 2 22.49 -20.77 15.17
C ASP A 2 21.63 -19.70 14.49
N GLN A 3 21.61 -19.70 13.15
CA GLN A 3 20.75 -18.82 12.39
C GLN A 3 19.33 -19.38 12.40
N LEU A 4 18.38 -18.54 12.81
CA LEU A 4 16.96 -18.86 12.74
C LEU A 4 16.45 -18.53 11.33
N PHE A 5 15.89 -19.53 10.64
CA PHE A 5 15.30 -19.36 9.32
C PHE A 5 13.77 -19.29 9.44
N HIS A 6 13.17 -18.25 8.87
CA HIS A 6 11.73 -18.14 8.69
C HIS A 6 11.40 -18.18 7.19
N ASN A 7 10.47 -19.06 6.80
CA ASN A 7 10.05 -19.21 5.41
C ASN A 7 8.67 -18.58 5.21
N TYR A 8 8.56 -17.75 4.16
CA TYR A 8 7.34 -17.11 3.71
C TYR A 8 7.34 -17.06 2.19
N ASP A 9 6.16 -17.14 1.57
CA ASP A 9 6.02 -16.98 0.13
C ASP A 9 6.32 -15.55 -0.32
N VAL A 10 5.97 -14.57 0.53
CA VAL A 10 6.22 -13.14 0.28
C VAL A 10 6.78 -12.46 1.53
N VAL A 11 7.85 -11.68 1.34
CA VAL A 11 8.42 -10.81 2.37
C VAL A 11 8.32 -9.36 1.91
N ILE A 12 7.59 -8.54 2.67
CA ILE A 12 7.40 -7.11 2.41
C ILE A 12 8.24 -6.31 3.42
N ILE A 13 9.11 -5.45 2.92
CA ILE A 13 9.97 -4.59 3.73
C ILE A 13 9.40 -3.17 3.69
N GLY A 14 8.67 -2.81 4.75
CA GLY A 14 8.04 -1.50 4.96
C GLY A 14 6.56 -1.62 5.35
N GLY A 15 6.20 -1.15 6.54
CA GLY A 15 4.82 -1.12 7.04
C GLY A 15 4.03 0.15 6.68
N GLY A 16 4.32 0.78 5.54
CA GLY A 16 3.57 1.95 5.02
C GLY A 16 2.33 1.56 4.22
N LEU A 17 1.61 2.54 3.67
CA LEU A 17 0.37 2.30 2.90
C LEU A 17 0.57 1.25 1.79
N THR A 18 1.64 1.37 0.99
CA THR A 18 1.96 0.43 -0.09
C THR A 18 2.23 -0.98 0.43
N GLY A 19 3.03 -1.11 1.50
CA GLY A 19 3.40 -2.41 2.06
C GLY A 19 2.21 -3.13 2.69
N LEU A 20 1.37 -2.41 3.44
CA LEU A 20 0.15 -2.97 4.00
C LEU A 20 -0.88 -3.33 2.92
N ARG A 21 -1.02 -2.51 1.87
CA ARG A 21 -1.90 -2.82 0.73
C ARG A 21 -1.45 -4.06 -0.01
N ALA A 22 -0.14 -4.19 -0.27
CA ALA A 22 0.44 -5.37 -0.89
C ALA A 22 0.24 -6.62 -0.02
N ALA A 23 0.48 -6.51 1.29
CA ALA A 23 0.32 -7.63 2.22
C ALA A 23 -1.13 -8.14 2.28
N LEU A 24 -2.10 -7.21 2.22
CA LEU A 24 -3.52 -7.58 2.16
C LEU A 24 -3.84 -8.36 0.88
N GLU A 25 -3.30 -7.94 -0.27
CA GLU A 25 -3.54 -8.64 -1.54
C GLU A 25 -2.85 -10.00 -1.62
N THR A 26 -1.63 -10.15 -1.10
CA THR A 26 -0.94 -11.44 -1.08
C THR A 26 -1.59 -12.42 -0.12
N SER A 27 -2.00 -11.95 1.07
CA SER A 27 -2.76 -12.75 2.03
C SER A 27 -4.10 -13.23 1.45
N LYS A 28 -4.86 -12.38 0.77
CA LYS A 28 -6.11 -12.76 0.08
C LYS A 28 -5.93 -13.84 -0.98
N LYS A 29 -4.75 -13.92 -1.61
CA LYS A 29 -4.40 -14.95 -2.58
C LYS A 29 -3.90 -16.25 -1.93
N GLY A 30 -3.88 -16.32 -0.59
CA GLY A 30 -3.47 -17.50 0.16
C GLY A 30 -1.97 -17.60 0.42
N TYR A 31 -1.18 -16.59 0.09
CA TYR A 31 0.27 -16.60 0.33
C TYR A 31 0.61 -16.28 1.78
N THR A 32 1.52 -17.06 2.35
CA THR A 32 2.15 -16.72 3.63
C THR A 32 2.99 -15.45 3.46
N THR A 33 2.61 -14.39 4.17
CA THR A 33 3.20 -13.05 3.98
C THR A 33 3.79 -12.55 5.28
N ALA A 34 5.07 -12.16 5.26
CA ALA A 34 5.71 -11.43 6.34
C ALA A 34 5.82 -9.94 6.02
N ILE A 35 5.54 -9.09 6.99
CA ILE A 35 5.75 -7.64 6.90
C ILE A 35 6.82 -7.27 7.92
N LEU A 36 7.95 -6.77 7.44
CA LEU A 36 8.98 -6.19 8.29
C LEU A 36 8.86 -4.67 8.26
N SER A 37 8.86 -4.05 9.44
CA SER A 37 8.84 -2.60 9.55
C SER A 37 9.76 -2.16 10.68
N LYS A 38 10.60 -1.15 10.40
CA LYS A 38 11.50 -0.55 11.41
C LYS A 38 10.74 0.15 12.54
N VAL A 39 9.54 0.63 12.24
CA VAL A 39 8.65 1.30 13.18
C VAL A 39 7.29 0.61 13.18
N HIS A 40 6.48 0.84 14.20
CA HIS A 40 5.08 0.42 14.19
C HIS A 40 4.39 0.91 12.89
N PRO A 41 3.62 0.09 12.16
CA PRO A 41 3.06 0.47 10.85
C PRO A 41 2.30 1.81 10.83
N LEU A 42 1.54 2.11 11.89
CA LEU A 42 0.84 3.39 12.07
C LEU A 42 1.76 4.62 12.26
N ARG A 43 3.08 4.42 12.41
CA ARG A 43 4.09 5.48 12.46
C ARG A 43 4.92 5.56 11.18
N SER A 44 4.52 4.87 10.12
CA SER A 44 5.11 5.08 8.79
C SER A 44 4.84 6.51 8.31
N HIS A 45 5.75 7.09 7.51
CA HIS A 45 5.61 8.48 7.07
C HIS A 45 4.36 8.73 6.20
N SER A 46 3.74 7.68 5.67
CA SER A 46 2.43 7.78 5.01
C SER A 46 1.36 8.41 5.91
N VAL A 47 1.50 8.33 7.25
CA VAL A 47 0.59 9.00 8.21
C VAL A 47 0.61 10.53 8.09
N ALA A 48 1.68 11.11 7.56
CA ALA A 48 1.84 12.55 7.41
C ALA A 48 1.24 13.10 6.11
N ALA A 49 0.63 12.26 5.26
CA ALA A 49 -0.03 12.72 4.04
C ALA A 49 -1.29 13.56 4.38
N GLN A 50 -1.53 14.62 3.60
CA GLN A 50 -2.62 15.59 3.87
C GLN A 50 -3.53 15.85 2.67
N GLY A 51 -2.98 16.10 1.47
CA GLY A 51 -3.77 16.57 0.32
C GLY A 51 -4.78 15.56 -0.25
N GLY A 52 -4.46 14.26 -0.19
CA GLY A 52 -5.29 13.19 -0.74
C GLY A 52 -4.57 12.34 -1.79
N MET A 53 -5.33 11.56 -2.55
CA MET A 53 -4.86 10.75 -3.67
C MET A 53 -5.72 11.09 -4.88
N ASN A 54 -5.07 11.49 -5.98
CA ASN A 54 -5.78 11.79 -7.21
C ASN A 54 -6.34 10.49 -7.81
N ALA A 55 -7.59 10.55 -8.29
CA ALA A 55 -8.19 9.50 -9.09
C ALA A 55 -9.28 10.12 -9.98
N ALA A 56 -9.36 9.67 -11.23
CA ALA A 56 -10.38 10.13 -12.18
C ALA A 56 -11.75 9.52 -11.84
N LEU A 57 -12.41 10.03 -10.80
CA LEU A 57 -13.64 9.46 -10.24
C LEU A 57 -14.91 10.18 -10.69
N GLY A 58 -14.81 11.41 -11.20
CA GLY A 58 -15.98 12.20 -11.63
C GLY A 58 -16.96 12.57 -10.50
N ASN A 59 -16.52 12.50 -9.25
CA ASN A 59 -17.38 12.72 -8.09
C ASN A 59 -17.67 14.21 -7.82
N ALA A 60 -16.75 15.10 -8.16
CA ALA A 60 -16.93 16.54 -8.00
C ALA A 60 -17.92 17.11 -9.04
N GLU A 61 -18.64 18.18 -8.67
CA GLU A 61 -19.67 18.78 -9.54
C GLU A 61 -19.08 19.39 -10.81
N ASP A 62 -17.90 20.00 -10.71
CA ASP A 62 -17.14 20.60 -11.80
C ASP A 62 -16.35 19.57 -12.64
N ALA A 63 -16.30 18.32 -12.20
CA ALA A 63 -15.50 17.27 -12.81
C ALA A 63 -16.35 16.07 -13.31
N LYS A 64 -17.63 16.26 -13.65
CA LYS A 64 -18.51 15.13 -14.05
C LYS A 64 -18.03 14.31 -15.26
N ASN A 65 -17.19 14.90 -16.12
CA ASN A 65 -16.61 14.25 -17.30
C ASN A 65 -15.14 13.86 -17.10
N ASP A 66 -14.65 13.85 -15.86
CA ASP A 66 -13.30 13.42 -15.50
C ASP A 66 -13.02 11.99 -15.99
N ASN A 67 -11.89 11.80 -16.65
CA ASN A 67 -11.50 10.54 -17.24
C ASN A 67 -10.01 10.27 -17.04
N TRP A 68 -9.65 8.99 -17.02
CA TRP A 68 -8.28 8.57 -16.74
C TRP A 68 -7.27 8.98 -17.83
N GLY A 69 -7.74 9.27 -19.05
CA GLY A 69 -6.89 9.74 -20.15
C GLY A 69 -6.36 11.14 -19.86
N ASP A 70 -7.25 12.07 -19.49
CA ASP A 70 -6.90 13.43 -19.09
C ASP A 70 -6.10 13.47 -17.78
N HIS A 71 -6.26 12.47 -16.91
CA HIS A 71 -5.45 12.33 -15.70
C HIS A 71 -4.00 11.93 -16.00
N ALA A 72 -3.78 11.15 -17.07
CA ALA A 72 -2.50 10.53 -17.36
C ALA A 72 -1.49 11.47 -18.04
N PHE A 73 -1.96 12.56 -18.67
CA PHE A 73 -1.16 13.47 -19.51
C PHE A 73 -1.40 14.93 -19.15
#